data_AF-A0A0T1TPT7-F1
#
_entry.id   AF-A0A0T1TPT7-F1
#
_cell.length_a   1.000
_cell.length_b   1.000
_cell.length_c   1.000
_cell.angle_alpha   90.00
_cell.angle_beta   90.00
_cell.angle_gamma   90.00
#
_symmetry.space_group_name_H-M   'P 1'
#
loop_
_entity.id
_entity.type
_entity.pdbx_description
1 polymer ?
#
loop_
_entity_poly.entity_id
_entity_poly.type
_entity_poly.pdbx_seq_one_letter_code
_entity_poly.pdbx_strand_id
1 'polypeptide(L)'
;MTAEVRPGAALRVRNSGSELLELILEPYGSDHWMRPGETFVIWTLGRPGDGESGAAGTSEAFEVEHTPGTVTVYAEVLPAYVGDVDGNEIDCGHNRPGPVGPFRIELP
;
A
#
# COMPACT_ATOMS: atom_id res chain seq x y z
N MET A 1 6.49 3.13 -28.23
CA MET A 1 6.21 1.81 -27.64
C MET A 1 6.03 2.01 -26.16
N THR A 2 4.79 2.03 -25.67
CA THR A 2 4.51 2.00 -24.23
C THR A 2 4.69 0.57 -23.77
N ALA A 3 5.68 0.31 -22.92
CA ALA A 3 5.83 -1.00 -22.28
C ALA A 3 4.56 -1.28 -21.47
N GLU A 4 3.95 -2.43 -21.71
CA GLU A 4 2.78 -2.88 -20.96
C GLU A 4 3.24 -3.22 -19.53
N VAL A 5 2.88 -2.38 -18.57
CA VAL A 5 3.16 -2.62 -17.15
C VAL A 5 2.23 -3.74 -16.70
N ARG A 6 2.78 -4.83 -16.15
CA ARG A 6 1.99 -5.95 -15.64
C ARG A 6 2.15 -6.06 -14.12
N PRO A 7 1.07 -6.37 -13.38
CA PRO A 7 1.20 -6.67 -11.96
C PRO A 7 2.16 -7.85 -11.77
N GLY A 8 3.18 -7.66 -10.92
CA GLY A 8 4.17 -8.67 -10.56
C GLY A 8 3.66 -9.54 -9.42
N ALA A 9 3.76 -9.03 -8.20
CA ALA A 9 3.25 -9.67 -6.99
C ALA A 9 2.08 -8.88 -6.39
N ALA A 10 1.23 -9.57 -5.63
CA ALA A 10 0.08 -8.98 -4.96
C ALA A 10 0.01 -9.43 -3.50
N LEU A 11 -0.17 -8.48 -2.58
CA LEU A 11 -0.42 -8.73 -1.17
C LEU A 11 -1.81 -8.20 -0.80
N ARG A 12 -2.70 -9.10 -0.38
CA ARG A 12 -4.05 -8.73 0.05
C ARG A 12 -4.09 -8.55 1.57
N VAL A 13 -4.48 -7.36 2.02
CA VAL A 13 -4.69 -7.06 3.45
C VAL A 13 -6.17 -6.85 3.67
N ARG A 14 -6.75 -7.49 4.68
CA ARG A 14 -8.16 -7.33 5.06
C ARG A 14 -8.26 -6.92 6.51
N ASN A 15 -8.95 -5.81 6.76
CA ASN A 15 -9.30 -5.44 8.12
C ASN A 15 -10.50 -6.27 8.58
N SER A 16 -10.23 -7.34 9.32
CA SER A 16 -11.28 -8.18 9.95
C SER A 16 -11.58 -7.78 11.39
N GLY A 17 -10.98 -6.70 11.88
CA GLY A 17 -11.23 -6.13 13.20
C GLY A 17 -12.48 -5.27 13.26
N SER A 18 -12.72 -4.67 14.43
CA SER A 18 -13.84 -3.74 14.68
C SER A 18 -13.45 -2.26 14.55
N GLU A 19 -12.16 -1.97 14.50
CA GLU A 19 -11.61 -0.61 14.49
C GLU A 19 -11.02 -0.27 13.12
N LEU A 20 -10.71 1.01 12.91
CA LEU A 20 -9.96 1.47 11.76
C LEU A 20 -8.53 0.90 11.83
N LEU A 21 -8.02 0.37 10.71
CA LEU A 21 -6.67 -0.15 10.59
C LEU A 21 -5.88 0.74 9.63
N GLU A 22 -4.76 1.28 10.08
CA GLU A 22 -3.81 2.00 9.24
C GLU A 22 -2.97 1.00 8.44
N LEU A 23 -2.80 1.26 7.16
CA LEU A 23 -1.90 0.55 6.25
C LEU A 23 -0.90 1.57 5.73
N ILE A 24 0.40 1.29 5.89
CA ILE A 24 1.48 2.14 5.36
C ILE A 24 2.24 1.35 4.31
N LEU A 25 2.40 1.94 3.12
CA LEU A 25 3.26 1.41 2.07
C LEU A 25 4.61 2.14 2.07
N GLU A 26 5.65 1.41 2.44
CA GLU A 26 7.04 1.87 2.39
C GLU A 26 7.72 1.41 1.08
N PRO A 27 8.67 2.18 0.52
CA PRO A 27 9.32 3.37 1.09
C PRO A 27 8.63 4.70 0.76
N TYR A 28 7.37 4.67 0.30
CA TYR A 28 6.65 5.87 -0.15
C TYR A 28 6.11 6.71 1.00
N GLY A 29 6.09 6.19 2.24
CA GLY A 29 5.36 6.80 3.36
C GLY A 29 3.88 7.01 3.05
N SER A 30 3.30 6.18 2.17
CA SER A 30 1.91 6.33 1.74
C SER A 30 1.00 5.61 2.73
N ASP A 31 0.13 6.35 3.40
CA ASP A 31 -0.75 5.85 4.45
C ASP A 31 -2.21 5.77 3.98
N HIS A 32 -2.91 4.73 4.40
CA HIS A 32 -4.28 4.43 4.00
C HIS A 32 -5.03 3.81 5.19
N TRP A 33 -6.27 4.22 5.44
CA TRP A 33 -7.04 3.71 6.56
C TRP A 33 -8.17 2.80 6.09
N MET A 34 -8.12 1.55 6.54
CA MET A 34 -9.09 0.51 6.23
C MET A 34 -10.20 0.49 7.28
N ARG A 35 -11.46 0.68 6.87
CA ARG A 35 -12.62 0.44 7.73
C ARG A 35 -12.79 -1.06 8.03
N PRO A 36 -13.50 -1.42 9.11
CA PRO A 36 -13.90 -2.80 9.35
C PRO A 36 -14.54 -3.44 8.12
N GLY A 37 -13.99 -4.57 7.69
CA GLY A 37 -14.43 -5.33 6.52
C GLY A 37 -13.77 -4.95 5.19
N GLU A 38 -13.08 -3.81 5.09
CA GLU A 38 -12.39 -3.40 3.86
C GLU A 38 -11.20 -4.31 3.54
N THR A 39 -10.87 -4.38 2.25
CA THR A 39 -9.72 -5.12 1.74
C THR A 39 -8.97 -4.26 0.74
N PHE A 40 -7.69 -4.06 0.99
CA PHE A 40 -6.76 -3.42 0.06
C PHE A 40 -5.82 -4.48 -0.52
N VAL A 41 -5.28 -4.20 -1.69
CA VAL A 41 -4.29 -5.03 -2.37
C VAL A 41 -3.09 -4.16 -2.71
N ILE A 42 -1.91 -4.55 -2.22
CA ILE A 42 -0.65 -3.93 -2.60
C ILE A 42 -0.14 -4.68 -3.82
N TRP A 43 0.15 -3.96 -4.89
CA TRP A 43 0.67 -4.52 -6.14
C TRP A 43 2.08 -4.04 -6.38
N THR A 44 2.99 -4.94 -6.77
CA THR A 44 4.24 -4.54 -7.42
C THR A 44 4.04 -4.55 -8.94
N LEU A 45 4.78 -3.71 -9.64
CA LEU A 45 4.71 -3.58 -11.09
C LEU A 45 6.04 -4.04 -11.69
N GLY A 46 6.00 -5.07 -12.54
CA GLY A 46 7.16 -5.53 -13.30
C GLY A 46 7.21 -4.91 -14.71
N ARG A 47 8.40 -4.73 -15.30
CA ARG A 47 8.52 -4.41 -16.73
C ARG A 47 8.73 -5.68 -17.56
N PRO A 48 8.20 -5.72 -18.80
CA PRO A 48 8.51 -6.80 -19.73
C PRO A 48 10.00 -6.81 -20.07
N GLY A 49 10.67 -7.95 -19.84
CA GLY A 49 12.11 -8.10 -20.10
C GLY A 49 12.99 -8.04 -18.86
N ASP A 50 12.41 -7.72 -17.70
CA ASP A 50 13.03 -7.89 -16.38
C ASP A 50 13.05 -9.38 -16.02
N GLY A 51 13.73 -10.21 -16.83
CA GLY A 51 13.85 -11.64 -16.57
C GLY A 51 14.51 -11.83 -15.21
N GLU A 52 13.79 -12.33 -14.20
CA GLU A 52 14.24 -12.64 -12.83
C GLU A 52 15.24 -11.64 -12.18
N SER A 53 15.32 -10.39 -12.65
CA SER A 53 16.42 -9.50 -12.28
C SER A 53 15.91 -8.19 -11.71
N GLY A 54 15.81 -8.21 -10.39
CA GLY A 54 15.69 -7.07 -9.50
C GLY A 54 15.82 -7.50 -8.05
N ALA A 55 15.20 -8.64 -7.70
CA ALA A 55 15.35 -9.30 -6.42
C ALA A 55 16.39 -10.44 -6.50
N ALA A 56 17.61 -10.13 -6.96
CA ALA A 56 18.74 -11.04 -6.75
C ALA A 56 19.23 -10.90 -5.30
N GLY A 57 18.38 -11.28 -4.33
CA GLY A 57 18.72 -11.20 -2.91
C GLY A 57 17.59 -11.52 -1.92
N THR A 58 16.32 -11.25 -2.27
CA THR A 58 15.17 -11.54 -1.39
C THR A 58 14.10 -12.28 -2.20
N SER A 59 13.66 -13.45 -1.73
CA SER A 59 12.62 -14.24 -2.42
C SER A 59 11.22 -13.62 -2.31
N GLU A 60 11.08 -12.51 -1.57
CA GLU A 60 9.80 -11.99 -1.11
C GLU A 60 9.62 -10.57 -1.65
N ALA A 61 8.50 -10.33 -2.34
CA ALA A 61 8.18 -9.01 -2.91
C ALA A 61 7.74 -8.00 -1.84
N PHE A 62 7.39 -8.47 -0.65
CA PHE A 62 6.91 -7.68 0.47
C PHE A 62 7.43 -8.24 1.78
N GLU A 63 7.93 -7.36 2.64
CA GLU A 63 8.04 -7.60 4.08
C GLU A 63 6.86 -6.91 4.78
N VAL A 64 6.29 -7.54 5.81
CA VAL A 64 5.10 -7.02 6.51
C VAL A 64 5.35 -6.97 8.01
N GLU A 65 5.27 -5.76 8.57
CA GLU A 65 5.21 -5.54 10.00
C GLU A 65 3.76 -5.26 10.42
N HIS A 66 3.28 -5.97 11.44
CA HIS A 66 1.95 -5.76 11.99
C HIS A 66 2.04 -5.43 13.48
N THR A 67 1.50 -4.27 13.83
CA THR A 67 1.38 -3.79 15.21
C THR A 67 -0.10 -3.48 15.51
N PRO A 68 -0.49 -3.29 16.78
CA PRO A 68 -1.88 -2.95 17.09
C PRO A 68 -2.35 -1.68 16.39
N GLY A 69 -3.29 -1.83 15.44
CA GLY A 69 -3.89 -0.71 14.69
C GLY A 69 -3.17 -0.33 13.41
N THR A 70 -1.99 -0.90 13.12
CA THR A 70 -1.18 -0.53 11.94
C THR A 70 -0.55 -1.76 11.28
N VAL A 71 -0.62 -1.82 9.94
CA VAL A 71 0.12 -2.75 9.08
C VAL A 71 1.06 -1.95 8.20
N THR A 72 2.36 -2.14 8.36
CA THR A 72 3.37 -1.55 7.48
C THR A 72 3.84 -2.60 6.49
N VAL A 73 3.72 -2.28 5.19
CA VAL A 73 4.17 -3.12 4.09
C VAL A 73 5.39 -2.47 3.46
N TYR A 74 6.53 -3.13 3.53
CA TYR A 74 7.75 -2.75 2.85
C TYR A 74 7.78 -3.43 1.48
N ALA A 75 7.69 -2.66 0.41
CA ALA A 75 7.80 -3.20 -0.94
C ALA A 75 9.27 -3.36 -1.34
N GLU A 76 9.73 -4.61 -1.46
CA GLU A 76 11.09 -4.96 -1.90
C GLU A 76 11.24 -4.88 -3.43
N VAL A 77 10.11 -4.88 -4.15
CA VAL A 77 10.05 -4.71 -5.61
C VAL A 77 9.25 -3.46 -5.95
N LEU A 78 9.89 -2.54 -6.65
CA LEU A 78 9.33 -1.24 -7.02
C LEU A 78 9.18 -1.12 -8.56
N PRO A 79 8.19 -0.35 -9.06
CA PRO A 79 7.24 0.43 -8.28
C PRO A 79 6.11 -0.41 -7.67
N ALA A 80 5.52 0.08 -6.59
CA ALA A 80 4.37 -0.53 -5.94
C ALA A 80 3.28 0.51 -5.62
N TYR A 81 2.03 0.07 -5.56
CA TYR A 81 0.89 0.92 -5.20
C TYR A 81 -0.15 0.14 -4.40
N VAL A 82 -1.01 0.88 -3.69
CA VAL A 82 -2.17 0.32 -2.97
C VAL A 82 -3.39 0.49 -3.84
N GLY A 83 -4.15 -0.60 -4.03
CA GLY A 83 -5.39 -0.59 -4.78
C GLY A 83 -6.52 -1.33 -4.08
N ASP A 84 -7.71 -1.22 -4.64
CA ASP A 84 -8.85 -2.06 -4.27
C ASP A 84 -8.75 -3.46 -4.90
N VAL A 85 -9.78 -4.26 -4.69
CA VAL A 85 -9.85 -5.65 -5.18
C VAL A 85 -10.03 -5.76 -6.69
N ASP A 86 -10.47 -4.68 -7.32
CA ASP A 86 -10.67 -4.56 -8.77
C ASP A 86 -9.43 -3.96 -9.46
N GLY A 87 -8.42 -3.56 -8.67
CA GLY A 87 -7.16 -3.01 -9.14
C GLY A 87 -7.16 -1.49 -9.32
N ASN A 88 -8.18 -0.78 -8.84
CA ASN A 88 -8.18 0.68 -8.86
C ASN A 88 -7.25 1.20 -7.76
N GLU A 89 -6.37 2.14 -8.10
CA GLU A 89 -5.46 2.74 -7.13
C GLU A 89 -6.24 3.51 -6.05
N ILE A 90 -5.75 3.41 -4.80
CA ILE A 90 -6.29 4.10 -3.64
C ILE A 90 -5.29 5.19 -3.25
N ASP A 91 -5.77 6.44 -3.26
CA ASP A 91 -4.95 7.60 -2.92
C ASP A 91 -4.45 7.56 -1.47
N CYS A 92 -3.22 8.04 -1.26
CA CYS A 92 -2.66 8.33 0.06
C CYS A 92 -3.60 9.23 0.88
N GLY A 93 -3.73 8.95 2.18
CA GLY A 93 -4.67 9.62 3.07
C GLY A 93 -6.12 9.12 2.97
N HIS A 94 -6.40 8.07 2.20
CA HIS A 94 -7.75 7.49 2.11
C HIS A 94 -8.30 7.16 3.51
N ASN A 95 -9.51 7.62 3.82
CA ASN A 95 -10.17 7.50 5.12
C ASN A 95 -9.35 8.00 6.33
N ARG A 96 -8.28 8.79 6.12
CA ARG A 96 -7.47 9.31 7.22
C ARG A 96 -8.37 10.02 8.22
N PRO A 97 -8.30 9.67 9.52
CA PRO A 97 -9.04 10.37 10.55
C PRO A 97 -8.77 11.88 10.47
N GLY A 98 -9.81 12.68 10.64
CA GLY A 98 -9.65 14.12 10.74
C GLY A 98 -8.70 14.48 11.89
N PRO A 99 -8.02 15.64 11.81
CA PRO A 99 -7.14 16.08 12.87
C PRO A 99 -7.89 16.14 14.20
N VAL A 100 -7.27 15.61 15.25
CA VAL A 100 -7.83 15.67 16.60
C VAL A 100 -7.59 17.09 17.13
N GLY A 101 -8.64 17.93 17.13
CA GLY A 101 -8.60 19.29 17.68
C GLY A 101 -8.56 20.42 16.63
N PRO A 102 -8.57 21.70 17.07
CA PRO A 102 -8.77 22.85 16.19
C PRO A 102 -7.47 23.28 15.50
N PHE A 103 -6.79 22.36 14.80
CA PHE A 103 -5.68 22.75 13.92
C PHE A 103 -6.24 23.33 12.62
N ARG A 104 -6.93 24.47 12.74
CA ARG A 104 -7.08 25.42 11.63
C ARG A 104 -5.89 26.35 11.70
N ILE A 105 -4.86 26.06 10.89
CA ILE A 105 -3.92 27.11 10.51
C ILE A 105 -4.68 27.94 9.46
N GLU A 106 -5.21 29.10 9.85
CA GLU A 106 -5.61 30.10 8.86
C GLU A 106 -4.32 30.58 8.20
N LEU A 107 -4.06 30.10 6.98
CA LEU A 107 -2.99 30.63 6.15
C LEU A 107 -3.46 32.01 5.62
N PRO A 108 -2.57 33.02 5.58
CA PRO A 108 -2.90 34.35 5.07
C PRO A 108 -3.30 34.36 3.59
#